data_AF-A0A6N8XJQ3-F1
#
_entry.id   AF-A0A6N8XJQ3-F1
#
_cell.length_a   1.000
_cell.length_b   1.000
_cell.length_c   1.000
_cell.angle_alpha   90.00
_cell.angle_beta   90.00
_cell.angle_gamma   90.00
#
_symmetry.space_group_name_H-M   'P 1'
#
loop_
_entity.id
_entity.type
_entity.pdbx_description
1 polymer ?
#
loop_
_entity_poly.entity_id
_entity_poly.type
_entity_poly.pdbx_seq_one_letter_code
_entity_poly.pdbx_strand_id
1 'polypeptide(L)'
;MTDIRLYMLQRISAMILAPLIVGHIATMIVAVQNGLSAGEILGRTQGSLWWGLFYGLFVAAVSVHAAIGLRTVAFEWLKLKGRALDLLAWAVFAGLLVLGGRAVAAGGGGPPPPPHPGARLAPRFKRGAKAGNPRGW
;
A
#
# COMPACT_ATOMS: atom_id res chain seq x y z
N MET A 1 3.92 -9.41 27.63
CA MET A 1 2.47 -9.37 27.43
C MET A 1 2.07 -8.10 26.70
N THR A 2 1.09 -8.18 25.80
CA THR A 2 0.37 -7.01 25.26
C THR A 2 -0.59 -6.49 26.33
N ASP A 3 -0.49 -5.21 26.66
CA ASP A 3 -1.49 -4.57 27.50
C ASP A 3 -2.82 -4.39 26.73
N ILE A 4 -3.87 -4.02 27.46
CA ILE A 4 -5.22 -3.84 26.89
C ILE A 4 -5.26 -2.77 25.79
N ARG A 5 -4.42 -1.73 25.85
CA ARG A 5 -4.39 -0.67 24.84
C ARG A 5 -3.82 -1.22 23.53
N LEU A 6 -2.70 -1.93 23.59
CA LEU A 6 -2.11 -2.59 22.42
C LEU A 6 -3.06 -3.65 21.82
N TYR A 7 -3.75 -4.42 22.67
CA TYR A 7 -4.77 -5.36 22.21
C TYR A 7 -5.89 -4.66 21.43
N MET A 8 -6.44 -3.57 21.98
CA MET A 8 -7.51 -2.81 21.32
C MET A 8 -7.03 -2.16 20.03
N LEU A 9 -5.80 -1.60 20.02
CA LEU A 9 -5.19 -1.05 18.80
C LEU A 9 -5.06 -2.12 17.71
N GLN A 10 -4.64 -3.34 18.06
CA GLN A 10 -4.54 -4.44 17.11
C GLN A 10 -5.91 -4.86 16.55
N ARG A 11 -6.97 -4.88 17.38
CA ARG A 11 -8.34 -5.20 16.95
C ARG A 11 -8.94 -4.12 16.05
N ILE A 12 -8.84 -2.87 16.45
CA ILE A 12 -9.38 -1.74 15.69
C ILE A 12 -8.67 -1.63 14.33
N SER A 13 -7.34 -1.73 14.32
CA SER A 13 -6.59 -1.75 13.06
C SER A 13 -6.95 -2.94 12.18
N ALA A 14 -7.25 -4.12 12.75
CA ALA A 14 -7.73 -5.26 11.97
C ALA A 14 -9.10 -5.01 11.33
N MET A 15 -10.04 -4.41 12.08
CA MET A 15 -11.38 -4.07 11.57
C MET A 15 -11.31 -3.04 10.44
N ILE A 16 -10.37 -2.11 10.51
CA ILE A 16 -10.09 -1.15 9.43
C ILE A 16 -9.43 -1.84 8.23
N LEU A 17 -8.44 -2.71 8.48
CA LEU A 17 -7.70 -3.40 7.43
C LEU A 17 -8.57 -4.38 6.65
N ALA A 18 -9.51 -5.08 7.29
CA ALA A 18 -10.34 -6.08 6.63
C ALA A 18 -11.01 -5.57 5.32
N PRO A 19 -11.80 -4.48 5.34
CA PRO A 19 -12.36 -3.92 4.11
C PRO A 19 -11.31 -3.29 3.19
N LEU A 20 -10.27 -2.65 3.74
CA LEU A 20 -9.21 -2.03 2.94
C LEU A 20 -8.39 -3.06 2.16
N ILE A 21 -8.15 -4.24 2.72
CA ILE A 21 -7.47 -5.37 2.07
C ILE A 21 -8.31 -5.90 0.92
N VAL A 22 -9.63 -6.07 1.13
CA VAL A 22 -10.54 -6.47 0.06
C VAL A 22 -10.51 -5.46 -1.08
N GLY A 23 -10.62 -4.16 -0.77
CA GLY A 23 -10.51 -3.09 -1.77
C GLY A 23 -9.15 -3.12 -2.48
N HIS A 24 -8.06 -3.24 -1.72
CA HIS A 24 -6.71 -3.27 -2.27
C HIS A 24 -6.52 -4.45 -3.23
N ILE A 25 -6.93 -5.65 -2.85
CA ILE A 25 -6.84 -6.84 -3.70
C ILE A 25 -7.69 -6.67 -4.96
N ALA A 26 -8.92 -6.17 -4.85
CA ALA A 26 -9.76 -5.89 -6.00
C ALA A 26 -9.07 -4.92 -6.99
N THR A 27 -8.44 -3.85 -6.47
CA THR A 27 -7.70 -2.91 -7.32
C THR A 27 -6.47 -3.55 -7.96
N MET A 28 -5.76 -4.43 -7.25
CA MET A 28 -4.62 -5.16 -7.81
C MET A 28 -5.06 -6.08 -8.94
N ILE A 29 -6.17 -6.82 -8.77
CA ILE A 29 -6.73 -7.70 -9.82
C ILE A 29 -7.08 -6.91 -11.09
N VAL A 30 -7.68 -5.72 -10.95
CA VAL A 30 -7.98 -4.86 -12.11
C VAL A 30 -6.72 -4.23 -12.70
N ALA A 31 -5.77 -3.83 -11.87
CA ALA A 31 -4.54 -3.18 -12.32
C ALA A 31 -3.63 -4.13 -13.11
N VAL A 32 -3.47 -5.38 -12.67
CA VAL A 32 -2.60 -6.37 -13.36
C VAL A 32 -3.06 -6.68 -14.78
N GLN A 33 -4.35 -6.50 -15.08
CA GLN A 33 -4.91 -6.69 -16.43
C GLN A 33 -4.49 -5.59 -17.42
N ASN A 34 -4.02 -4.43 -16.91
CA ASN A 34 -3.79 -3.22 -17.69
C ASN A 34 -2.31 -2.81 -17.73
N GLY A 35 -1.37 -3.68 -17.34
CA GLY A 35 0.07 -3.37 -17.27
C GLY A 35 0.49 -2.77 -15.91
N LEU A 36 1.72 -3.09 -15.50
CA LEU A 36 2.28 -2.86 -14.16
C LEU A 36 3.51 -1.93 -14.15
N SER A 37 3.79 -1.22 -15.24
CA SER A 37 4.89 -0.26 -15.22
C SER A 37 4.60 0.89 -14.25
N ALA A 38 5.65 1.50 -13.69
CA ALA A 38 5.50 2.61 -12.77
C ALA A 38 4.69 3.78 -13.38
N GLY A 39 4.92 4.07 -14.67
CA GLY A 39 4.18 5.11 -15.40
C GLY A 39 2.70 4.77 -15.59
N GLU A 40 2.36 3.52 -15.86
CA GLU A 40 0.96 3.07 -15.99
C GLU A 40 0.22 3.08 -14.65
N ILE A 41 0.89 2.66 -13.57
CA ILE A 41 0.33 2.68 -12.23
C ILE A 41 0.11 4.12 -11.78
N LEU A 42 1.13 4.97 -11.89
CA LEU A 42 1.03 6.38 -11.54
C LEU A 42 0.02 7.12 -12.40
N GLY A 43 -0.11 6.78 -13.70
CA GLY A 43 -1.14 7.36 -14.55
C GLY A 43 -2.57 7.15 -14.06
N ARG A 44 -2.82 6.18 -13.17
CA ARG A 44 -4.15 5.87 -12.61
C ARG A 44 -4.32 6.28 -11.16
N THR A 45 -3.22 6.46 -10.43
CA THR A 45 -3.24 6.75 -8.99
C THR A 45 -2.75 8.15 -8.63
N GLN A 46 -1.93 8.76 -9.49
CA GLN A 46 -1.26 10.02 -9.21
C GLN A 46 -2.23 11.21 -9.21
N GLY A 47 -2.06 12.13 -8.25
CA GLY A 47 -2.88 13.35 -8.14
C GLY A 47 -4.31 13.12 -7.65
N SER A 48 -4.67 11.89 -7.29
CA SER A 48 -5.99 11.55 -6.76
C SER A 48 -6.00 11.57 -5.24
N LEU A 49 -6.74 12.51 -4.65
CA LEU A 49 -6.95 12.58 -3.21
C LEU A 49 -7.60 11.29 -2.66
N TRP A 50 -8.52 10.69 -3.42
CA TRP A 50 -9.17 9.45 -3.02
C TRP A 50 -8.16 8.31 -2.82
N TRP A 51 -7.25 8.11 -3.78
CA TRP A 51 -6.20 7.10 -3.67
C TRP A 51 -5.22 7.43 -2.54
N GLY A 52 -4.87 8.71 -2.36
CA GLY A 52 -4.04 9.17 -1.26
C GLY A 52 -4.61 8.83 0.11
N LEU A 53 -5.91 9.08 0.34
CA LEU A 53 -6.58 8.76 1.60
C LEU A 53 -6.73 7.25 1.81
N PHE A 54 -7.13 6.51 0.78
CA PHE A 54 -7.28 5.05 0.86
C PHE A 54 -5.95 4.38 1.27
N TYR A 55 -4.88 4.67 0.53
CA TYR A 55 -3.57 4.08 0.81
C TYR A 55 -2.91 4.67 2.06
N GLY A 56 -3.15 5.94 2.39
CA GLY A 56 -2.69 6.54 3.64
C GLY A 56 -3.30 5.86 4.87
N LEU A 57 -4.62 5.62 4.86
CA LEU A 57 -5.29 4.89 5.93
C LEU A 57 -4.81 3.43 6.00
N PHE A 58 -4.63 2.77 4.85
CA PHE A 58 -4.08 1.43 4.78
C PHE A 58 -2.70 1.35 5.45
N VAL A 59 -1.78 2.24 5.07
CA VAL A 59 -0.41 2.31 5.61
C VAL A 59 -0.43 2.56 7.12
N ALA A 60 -1.25 3.48 7.60
CA ALA A 60 -1.36 3.75 9.03
C ALA A 60 -1.87 2.51 9.79
N ALA A 61 -2.95 1.89 9.32
CA ALA A 61 -3.54 0.73 9.97
C ALA A 61 -2.61 -0.49 9.95
N VAL A 62 -1.97 -0.79 8.81
CA VAL A 62 -1.04 -1.94 8.69
C VAL A 62 0.22 -1.75 9.53
N SER A 63 0.74 -0.52 9.63
CA SER A 63 1.92 -0.24 10.45
C SER A 63 1.67 -0.55 11.92
N VAL A 64 0.50 -0.17 12.44
CA VAL A 64 0.09 -0.50 13.83
C VAL A 64 -0.17 -2.01 13.96
N HIS A 65 -0.97 -2.58 13.08
CA HIS A 65 -1.40 -3.98 13.18
C HIS A 65 -0.20 -4.94 13.12
N ALA A 66 0.69 -4.75 12.14
CA ALA A 66 1.85 -5.61 11.92
C ALA A 66 2.88 -5.47 13.04
N ALA A 67 3.13 -4.26 13.55
CA ALA A 67 4.08 -4.05 14.65
C ALA A 67 3.66 -4.79 15.92
N ILE A 68 2.38 -4.70 16.30
CA ILE A 68 1.86 -5.36 17.50
C ILE A 68 1.77 -6.88 17.28
N GLY A 69 1.26 -7.31 16.12
CA GLY A 69 1.14 -8.73 15.79
C GLY A 69 2.50 -9.43 15.75
N LEU A 70 3.49 -8.83 15.10
CA LEU A 70 4.83 -9.42 14.99
C LEU A 70 5.55 -9.47 16.35
N ARG A 71 5.30 -8.49 17.23
CA ARG A 71 5.78 -8.55 18.61
C ARG A 71 5.26 -9.80 19.34
N THR A 72 3.98 -10.12 19.18
CA THR A 72 3.37 -11.33 19.77
C THR A 72 4.00 -12.60 19.19
N VAL A 73 4.10 -12.71 17.87
CA VAL A 73 4.73 -13.86 17.19
C VAL A 73 6.19 -14.04 17.64
N ALA A 74 6.97 -12.96 17.70
CA ALA A 74 8.37 -13.01 18.11
C ALA A 74 8.55 -13.44 19.58
N PHE A 75 7.65 -13.03 20.47
CA PHE A 75 7.64 -13.51 21.86
C PHE A 75 7.31 -15.00 21.93
N GLU A 76 6.31 -15.46 21.18
CA GLU A 76 5.82 -16.83 21.25
C GLU A 76 6.80 -17.83 20.63
N TRP A 77 7.32 -17.51 19.44
CA TRP A 77 8.13 -18.41 18.63
C TRP A 77 9.62 -18.32 18.96
N LEU A 78 10.14 -17.10 19.08
CA LEU A 78 11.58 -16.85 19.28
C LEU A 78 11.95 -16.60 20.74
N LYS A 79 10.95 -16.56 21.64
CA LYS A 79 11.12 -16.30 23.08
C LYS A 79 11.85 -14.98 23.37
N LEU A 80 11.81 -14.01 22.45
CA LEU A 80 12.36 -12.66 22.66
C LEU A 80 11.61 -11.96 23.79
N LYS A 81 12.30 -11.12 24.59
CA LYS A 81 11.72 -10.44 25.76
C LYS A 81 12.25 -9.01 25.91
N GLY A 82 11.53 -8.22 26.70
CA GLY A 82 11.95 -6.87 27.12
C GLY A 82 12.26 -5.95 25.93
N ARG A 83 13.38 -5.21 26.03
CA ARG A 83 13.79 -4.19 25.05
C ARG A 83 13.85 -4.69 23.61
N ALA A 84 14.21 -5.96 23.38
CA ALA A 84 14.30 -6.50 22.03
C ALA A 84 12.93 -6.52 21.32
N LEU A 85 11.86 -6.85 22.05
CA LEU A 85 10.50 -6.82 21.51
C LEU A 85 10.03 -5.40 21.21
N ASP A 86 10.36 -4.46 22.09
CA ASP A 86 9.94 -3.07 21.94
C ASP A 86 10.67 -2.41 20.76
N LEU A 87 11.98 -2.66 20.62
CA LEU A 87 12.76 -2.21 19.46
C LEU A 87 12.24 -2.82 18.15
N LEU A 88 11.94 -4.12 18.13
CA LEU A 88 11.35 -4.77 16.96
C LEU A 88 10.01 -4.12 16.57
N ALA A 89 9.11 -3.93 17.53
CA ALA A 89 7.80 -3.35 17.27
C ALA A 89 7.92 -1.91 16.73
N TRP A 90 8.77 -1.08 17.35
CA TRP A 90 9.01 0.29 16.88
C TRP A 90 9.68 0.32 15.51
N ALA A 91 10.66 -0.54 15.25
CA ALA A 91 11.33 -0.62 13.96
C ALA A 91 10.34 -1.01 12.84
N VAL A 92 9.47 -1.99 13.08
CA VAL A 92 8.44 -2.42 12.13
C VAL A 92 7.42 -1.30 11.91
N PHE A 93 6.92 -0.68 12.98
CA PHE A 93 5.97 0.42 12.90
C PHE A 93 6.54 1.59 12.10
N ALA A 94 7.73 2.07 12.47
CA ALA A 94 8.37 3.20 11.82
C ALA A 94 8.77 2.86 10.37
N GLY A 95 9.31 1.67 10.13
CA GLY A 95 9.70 1.21 8.81
C GLY A 95 8.53 1.18 7.84
N LEU A 96 7.42 0.55 8.24
CA LEU A 96 6.21 0.49 7.41
C LEU A 96 5.58 1.88 7.20
N LEU A 97 5.51 2.70 8.25
CA LEU A 97 4.92 4.02 8.17
C LEU A 97 5.73 4.95 7.25
N VAL A 98 7.07 4.94 7.37
CA VAL A 98 7.95 5.77 6.54
C VAL A 98 7.96 5.30 5.10
N LEU A 99 8.17 3.99 4.85
CA LEU A 99 8.24 3.47 3.48
C LEU A 99 6.89 3.59 2.77
N GLY A 100 5.79 3.22 3.44
CA GLY A 100 4.44 3.36 2.91
C GLY A 100 4.04 4.82 2.72
N GLY A 101 4.34 5.69 3.70
CA GLY A 101 4.05 7.12 3.63
C GLY A 101 4.77 7.80 2.46
N ARG A 102 6.02 7.42 2.19
CA ARG A 102 6.76 7.90 1.01
C ARG A 102 6.11 7.47 -0.31
N ALA A 103 5.63 6.23 -0.39
CA ALA A 103 4.91 5.75 -1.58
C ALA A 103 3.60 6.51 -1.81
N VAL A 104 2.83 6.78 -0.75
CA VAL A 104 1.61 7.60 -0.83
C VAL A 104 1.92 9.02 -1.27
N ALA A 105 2.97 9.64 -0.71
CA ALA A 105 3.39 10.99 -1.09
C ALA A 105 3.82 11.09 -2.57
N ALA A 106 4.50 10.08 -3.09
CA ALA A 106 4.87 10.02 -4.51
C ALA A 106 3.62 9.98 -5.42
N GLY A 107 2.57 9.23 -5.02
CA GLY A 107 1.28 9.24 -5.72
C GLY A 107 0.47 10.53 -5.50
N GLY A 108 0.67 11.25 -4.40
CA GLY A 108 -0.16 12.42 -4.05
C GLY A 108 0.03 13.67 -4.92
N GLY A 109 1.14 13.80 -5.64
CA GLY A 109 1.40 15.00 -6.46
C GLY A 109 2.85 15.35 -6.75
N GLY A 110 3.80 14.44 -6.55
CA GLY A 110 5.18 14.66 -7.02
C GLY A 110 5.28 14.59 -8.55
N PRO A 111 6.31 15.20 -9.18
CA PRO A 111 6.55 15.01 -10.61
C PRO A 111 6.72 13.50 -10.91
N PRO A 112 6.18 13.00 -12.03
CA PRO A 112 6.35 11.59 -12.40
C PRO A 112 7.84 11.25 -12.48
N PRO A 113 8.26 10.03 -12.11
CA PRO A 113 9.65 9.62 -12.19
C PRO A 113 10.15 9.79 -13.64
N PRO A 114 11.42 10.17 -13.82
CA PRO A 114 11.98 10.33 -15.16
C PRO A 114 11.81 9.02 -15.94
N PRO A 115 11.51 9.09 -17.24
CA PRO A 115 11.32 7.90 -18.05
C PRO A 115 12.57 7.01 -17.97
N HIS A 116 12.36 5.72 -17.72
CA HIS A 116 13.47 4.77 -17.67
C HIS A 116 14.25 4.81 -19.00
N PRO A 117 15.60 4.85 -18.98
CA PRO A 117 16.44 4.78 -20.17
C PRO A 117 16.34 3.38 -20.78
N GLY A 118 15.27 3.18 -21.55
CA GLY A 118 14.79 1.86 -21.98
C GLY A 118 13.33 1.86 -22.43
N ALA A 119 12.55 2.91 -22.08
CA ALA A 119 11.22 3.18 -22.63
C ALA A 119 11.28 3.67 -24.09
N ARG A 120 12.14 3.05 -24.91
CA ARG A 120 12.25 3.29 -26.33
C ARG A 120 10.99 2.72 -26.98
N LEU A 121 10.10 3.62 -27.38
CA LEU A 121 9.17 3.50 -28.52
C LEU A 121 8.86 2.05 -28.93
N ALA A 122 8.02 1.34 -28.17
CA ALA A 122 7.33 0.20 -28.74
C ALA A 122 6.47 0.73 -29.91
N PRO A 123 6.53 0.13 -31.12
CA PRO A 123 5.75 0.62 -32.25
C PRO A 123 4.27 0.59 -31.86
N ARG A 124 3.66 1.78 -31.88
CA ARG A 124 2.22 1.96 -31.67
C ARG A 124 1.50 1.19 -32.77
N PHE A 125 1.17 -0.07 -32.50
CA PHE A 125 0.36 -0.87 -33.39
C PHE A 125 -0.98 -0.15 -33.53
N LYS A 126 -1.20 0.51 -34.68
CA LYS A 126 -2.44 1.18 -35.02
C LYS A 126 -3.53 0.11 -35.09
N ARG A 127 -4.20 -0.15 -33.97
CA ARG A 127 -5.44 -0.93 -33.97
C ARG A 127 -6.49 -0.05 -34.65
N GLY A 128 -6.92 -0.49 -35.83
CA GLY A 128 -7.84 0.21 -36.70
C GLY A 128 -9.10 0.66 -35.99
N ALA A 129 -9.64 1.77 -36.49
CA ALA A 129 -10.89 2.35 -36.08
C ALA A 129 -12.01 1.31 -35.99
N LYS A 130 -12.71 1.27 -34.84
CA LYS A 130 -14.17 1.19 -34.81
C LYS A 130 -14.69 2.00 -33.63
N ALA A 131 -15.52 2.98 -33.98
CA ALA A 131 -16.32 3.77 -33.06
C ALA A 131 -17.24 2.86 -32.23
N GLY A 132 -17.49 3.23 -30.97
CA GLY A 132 -18.61 2.70 -30.20
C GLY A 132 -18.46 2.74 -28.69
N ASN A 133 -18.93 3.85 -28.09
CA ASN A 133 -19.79 3.93 -26.89
C ASN A 133 -19.24 4.85 -25.77
N PRO A 134 -19.90 6.01 -25.49
CA PRO A 134 -19.44 6.99 -24.51
C PRO A 134 -20.01 6.79 -23.09
N ARG A 135 -20.23 5.56 -22.60
CA ARG A 135 -20.66 5.34 -21.21
C ARG A 135 -20.00 4.12 -20.60
N GLY A 136 -19.18 4.36 -19.57
CA GLY A 136 -18.54 3.35 -18.76
C GLY A 136 -17.77 4.00 -17.62
N TRP A 137 -18.52 4.37 -16.58
CA TRP A 137 -18.11 4.89 -15.26
C TRP A 137 -17.59 6.32 -15.22
#